data_AF-F2RWB2-F1
#
_entry.id   AF-F2RWB2-F1
#
_cell.length_a   1.000
_cell.length_b   1.000
_cell.length_c   1.000
_cell.angle_alpha   90.00
_cell.angle_beta   90.00
_cell.angle_gamma   90.00
#
_symmetry.space_group_name_H-M   'P 1'
#
loop_
_entity.id
_entity.type
_entity.pdbx_description
1 polymer ?
#
loop_
_entity_poly.entity_id
_entity_poly.type
_entity_poly.pdbx_seq_one_letter_code
_entity_poly.pdbx_strand_id
1 'polypeptide(L)'
;MRLWRFDRVGGVASEQFDIHEEGLRFVSALLGYLLMTDGQLGFDPTIVTNADGSRYFKIERNGEEERFIIDEVIKRVRYVAGRATTCWKVHRDGDESRTPLVIKASWQYPERDEEGELLREATEKGVVNVARYFYHATV
;
A
#
# COMPACT_ATOMS: atom_id res chain seq x y z
N MET A 1 11.68 -10.23 27.01
CA MET A 1 10.96 -10.05 25.73
C MET A 1 11.81 -9.25 24.73
N ARG A 2 11.55 -9.41 23.44
CA ARG A 2 12.10 -8.57 22.36
C ARG A 2 10.99 -8.28 21.37
N LEU A 3 10.83 -7.03 20.93
CA LEU A 3 9.85 -6.67 19.91
C LEU A 3 10.45 -6.89 18.53
N TRP A 4 9.66 -7.45 17.62
CA TRP A 4 10.06 -7.68 16.24
C TRP A 4 9.04 -7.03 15.31
N ARG A 5 9.53 -6.27 14.33
CA ARG A 5 8.75 -5.80 13.19
C ARG A 5 9.32 -6.45 11.95
N PHE A 6 8.47 -7.17 11.22
CA PHE A 6 8.81 -7.71 9.92
C PHE A 6 8.05 -6.94 8.85
N ASP A 7 8.76 -6.56 7.79
CA ASP A 7 8.18 -6.04 6.57
C ASP A 7 8.79 -6.79 5.37
N ARG A 8 8.63 -6.25 4.15
CA ARG A 8 9.14 -6.90 2.94
C ARG A 8 10.64 -6.63 2.68
N VAL A 9 11.25 -5.72 3.43
CA VAL A 9 12.69 -5.42 3.37
C VAL A 9 13.48 -6.17 4.45
N GLY A 10 12.82 -6.67 5.50
CA GLY A 10 13.43 -7.59 6.45
C GLY A 10 12.77 -7.58 7.82
N GLY A 11 13.57 -7.83 8.86
CA GLY A 11 13.14 -7.75 10.25
C GLY A 11 13.99 -6.73 11.00
N VAL A 12 13.33 -5.83 11.73
CA VAL A 12 13.96 -4.95 12.72
C VAL A 12 13.51 -5.40 14.10
N ALA A 13 14.43 -5.41 15.05
CA ALA A 13 14.15 -5.80 16.41
C ALA A 13 14.54 -4.70 17.39
N SER A 14 13.78 -4.57 18.48
CA SER A 14 14.21 -3.78 19.62
C SER A 14 15.38 -4.46 20.34
N GLU A 15 16.02 -3.73 21.25
CA GLU A 15 16.80 -4.38 22.31
C GLU A 15 15.93 -5.35 23.11
N GLN A 16 16.55 -6.40 23.65
CA GLN A 16 15.89 -7.31 24.56
C GLN A 16 15.77 -6.67 25.93
N PHE A 17 14.65 -6.92 26.61
CA PHE A 17 14.36 -6.39 27.94
C PHE A 17 13.65 -7.43 28.79
N ASP A 18 13.82 -7.39 30.12
CA ASP A 18 13.12 -8.32 31.01
C ASP A 18 11.76 -7.73 31.37
N ILE A 19 10.68 -8.50 31.16
CA ILE A 19 9.33 -8.00 31.45
C ILE A 19 9.03 -7.96 32.95
N HIS A 20 9.76 -8.74 33.76
CA HIS A 20 9.60 -8.77 35.21
C HIS A 20 10.34 -7.62 35.87
N GLU A 21 11.47 -7.18 35.30
CA GLU A 21 12.24 -6.02 35.78
C GLU A 21 11.76 -4.69 35.14
N GLU A 22 11.34 -4.72 33.88
CA GLU A 22 10.95 -3.53 33.09
C GLU A 22 9.44 -3.52 32.76
N GLY A 23 8.59 -3.75 33.77
CA GLY A 23 7.14 -3.84 33.60
C GLY A 23 6.49 -2.62 32.93
N LEU A 24 6.99 -1.41 33.20
CA LEU A 24 6.51 -0.19 32.53
C LEU A 24 6.76 -0.24 31.02
N ARG A 25 7.97 -0.65 30.61
CA ARG A 25 8.34 -0.78 29.19
C ARG A 25 7.46 -1.82 28.48
N PHE A 26 7.14 -2.92 29.17
CA PHE A 26 6.20 -3.92 28.66
C PHE A 26 4.80 -3.35 28.41
N VAL A 27 4.21 -2.68 29.41
CA VAL A 27 2.88 -2.09 29.29
C VAL A 27 2.86 -0.98 28.23
N SER A 28 3.90 -0.14 28.18
CA SER A 28 4.03 0.91 27.15
C SER A 28 4.10 0.32 25.74
N ALA A 29 4.80 -0.80 25.54
CA ALA A 29 4.84 -1.45 24.23
C ALA A 29 3.46 -1.96 23.80
N LEU A 30 2.73 -2.62 24.71
CA LEU A 30 1.37 -3.12 24.42
C LEU A 30 0.40 -1.98 24.12
N LEU A 31 0.39 -0.94 24.97
CA LEU A 31 -0.44 0.25 24.75
C LEU A 31 -0.07 0.95 23.45
N GLY A 32 1.23 1.01 23.12
CA GLY A 32 1.71 1.51 21.83
C GLY A 32 1.03 0.81 20.66
N TYR A 33 1.09 -0.52 20.58
CA TYR A 33 0.45 -1.28 19.50
C TYR A 33 -1.08 -1.17 19.49
N LEU A 34 -1.73 -1.12 20.65
CA LEU A 34 -3.19 -0.99 20.76
C LEU A 34 -3.71 0.38 20.32
N LEU A 35 -2.90 1.44 20.49
CA LEU A 35 -3.27 2.81 20.16
C LEU A 35 -2.75 3.28 18.79
N MET A 36 -1.84 2.53 18.17
CA MET A 36 -1.35 2.84 16.84
C MET A 36 -2.47 2.79 15.80
N THR A 37 -2.48 3.75 14.90
CA THR A 37 -3.34 3.72 13.71
C THR A 37 -2.86 2.65 12.74
N ASP A 38 -3.73 2.24 11.82
CA ASP A 38 -3.36 1.29 10.75
C ASP A 38 -2.11 1.75 9.96
N GLY A 39 -2.01 3.05 9.67
CA GLY A 39 -0.82 3.61 9.02
C GLY A 39 0.45 3.47 9.87
N GLN A 40 0.37 3.68 11.19
CA GLN A 40 1.50 3.48 12.10
C GLN A 40 1.90 2.00 12.22
N LEU A 41 0.93 1.09 12.09
CA LEU A 41 1.17 -0.36 11.99
C LEU A 41 1.75 -0.77 10.63
N GLY A 42 1.77 0.15 9.65
CA GLY A 42 2.34 -0.06 8.32
C GLY A 42 1.35 -0.55 7.27
N PHE A 43 0.03 -0.41 7.51
CA PHE A 43 -0.96 -0.61 6.47
C PHE A 43 -0.97 0.56 5.50
N ASP A 44 -1.23 0.25 4.22
CA ASP A 44 -1.38 1.24 3.17
C ASP A 44 -2.71 2.00 3.36
N PRO A 45 -2.69 3.31 3.65
CA PRO A 45 -3.90 4.08 3.94
C PRO A 45 -4.77 4.29 2.70
N THR A 46 -4.25 4.01 1.50
CA THR A 46 -5.02 4.09 0.25
C THR A 46 -6.01 2.93 0.13
N ILE A 47 -5.81 1.82 0.84
CA ILE A 47 -6.68 0.64 0.79
C ILE A 47 -7.65 0.67 1.95
N VAL A 48 -8.92 0.92 1.66
CA VAL A 48 -9.97 0.94 2.68
C VAL A 48 -10.72 -0.39 2.66
N THR A 49 -10.94 -0.96 3.84
CA THR A 49 -11.76 -2.15 4.04
C THR A 49 -13.01 -1.79 4.85
N ASN A 50 -14.18 -1.96 4.24
CA ASN A 50 -15.46 -1.74 4.89
C ASN A 50 -15.82 -2.88 5.86
N ALA A 51 -16.78 -2.63 6.74
CA ALA A 51 -17.25 -3.62 7.72
C ALA A 51 -17.84 -4.90 7.09
N ASP A 52 -18.38 -4.80 5.87
CA ASP A 52 -18.89 -5.92 5.09
C ASP A 52 -17.78 -6.72 4.36
N GLY A 53 -16.51 -6.30 4.53
CA GLY A 53 -15.35 -6.91 3.87
C GLY A 53 -15.10 -6.41 2.45
N SER A 54 -15.94 -5.54 1.90
CA SER A 54 -15.68 -4.89 0.62
C SER A 54 -14.48 -3.96 0.73
N ARG A 55 -13.71 -3.83 -0.36
CA ARG A 55 -12.49 -3.03 -0.39
C ARG A 55 -12.45 -2.12 -1.59
N TYR A 56 -11.91 -0.93 -1.39
CA TYR A 56 -11.69 0.04 -2.44
C TYR A 56 -10.38 0.77 -2.20
N PHE A 57 -9.82 1.33 -3.27
CA PHE A 57 -8.74 2.29 -3.17
C PHE A 57 -9.31 3.70 -3.08
N LYS A 58 -8.71 4.52 -2.23
CA LYS A 58 -8.97 5.96 -2.13
C LYS A 58 -7.69 6.71 -2.49
N ILE A 59 -7.81 7.67 -3.40
CA ILE A 59 -6.73 8.61 -3.73
C ILE A 59 -7.26 10.03 -3.67
N GLU A 60 -6.35 10.99 -3.55
CA GLU A 60 -6.64 12.42 -3.70
C GLU A 60 -5.99 12.93 -4.97
N ARG A 61 -6.81 13.48 -5.88
CA ARG A 61 -6.34 14.04 -7.15
C ARG A 61 -7.07 15.35 -7.42
N ASN A 62 -6.33 16.40 -7.74
CA ASN A 62 -6.86 17.75 -7.97
C ASN A 62 -7.72 18.30 -6.81
N GLY A 63 -7.42 17.90 -5.56
CA GLY A 63 -8.19 18.29 -4.38
C GLY A 63 -9.52 17.55 -4.19
N GLU A 64 -9.78 16.53 -5.02
CA GLU A 64 -10.96 15.68 -4.91
C GLU A 64 -10.58 14.26 -4.49
N GLU A 65 -11.40 13.67 -3.62
CA GLU A 65 -11.31 12.26 -3.25
C GLU A 65 -11.91 11.41 -4.37
N GLU A 66 -11.11 10.49 -4.93
CA GLU A 66 -11.58 9.48 -5.87
C GLU A 66 -11.54 8.09 -5.23
N ARG A 67 -12.60 7.31 -5.44
CA ARG A 67 -12.72 5.93 -4.96
C ARG A 67 -12.72 4.95 -6.13
N PHE A 68 -12.01 3.85 -5.96
CA PHE A 68 -11.89 2.79 -6.97
C PHE A 68 -12.25 1.45 -6.36
N ILE A 69 -13.37 0.89 -6.79
CA ILE A 69 -13.89 -0.39 -6.31
C ILE A 69 -13.04 -1.52 -6.88
N ILE A 70 -12.62 -2.46 -6.03
CA ILE A 70 -11.81 -3.60 -6.46
C ILE A 70 -12.71 -4.68 -7.07
N ASP A 71 -12.52 -4.95 -8.36
CA ASP A 71 -13.26 -6.00 -9.08
C ASP A 71 -12.56 -7.36 -8.96
N GLU A 72 -11.26 -7.39 -9.26
CA GLU A 72 -10.47 -8.62 -9.26
C GLU A 72 -8.99 -8.37 -8.98
N VAL A 73 -8.32 -9.38 -8.43
CA VAL A 73 -6.86 -9.42 -8.33
C VAL A 73 -6.31 -10.01 -9.63
N ILE A 74 -5.67 -9.19 -10.47
CA ILE A 74 -5.05 -9.62 -11.73
C ILE A 74 -3.78 -10.43 -11.44
N LYS A 75 -2.95 -9.91 -10.52
CA LYS A 75 -1.65 -10.51 -10.18
C LYS A 75 -1.34 -10.26 -8.72
N ARG A 76 -0.84 -11.28 -8.04
CA ARG A 76 -0.22 -11.15 -6.72
C ARG A 76 1.05 -11.98 -6.66
N VAL A 77 2.18 -11.33 -6.49
CA VAL A 77 3.47 -12.01 -6.35
C VAL A 77 3.68 -12.41 -4.89
N ARG A 78 3.86 -13.71 -4.63
CA ARG A 78 3.96 -14.29 -3.28
C ARG A 78 5.41 -14.53 -2.83
N TYR A 79 6.30 -13.56 -3.01
CA TYR A 79 7.64 -13.64 -2.41
C TYR A 79 7.60 -13.27 -0.92
N VAL A 80 8.55 -13.76 -0.13
CA VAL A 80 8.73 -13.36 1.28
C VAL A 80 9.44 -12.00 1.36
N ALA A 81 10.53 -11.84 0.61
CA ALA A 81 11.25 -10.57 0.43
C ALA A 81 11.18 -10.11 -1.04
N GLY A 82 11.09 -8.80 -1.26
CA GLY A 82 11.06 -8.19 -2.61
C GLY A 82 9.87 -7.25 -2.83
N ARG A 83 9.63 -6.86 -4.09
CA ARG A 83 8.68 -5.79 -4.46
C ARG A 83 7.21 -6.03 -4.11
N ALA A 84 6.84 -7.28 -3.81
CA ALA A 84 5.46 -7.69 -3.48
C ALA A 84 4.38 -7.20 -4.46
N THR A 85 4.74 -7.05 -5.75
CA THR A 85 3.86 -6.45 -6.74
C THR A 85 2.49 -7.12 -6.76
N THR A 86 1.47 -6.30 -6.57
CA THR A 86 0.07 -6.72 -6.67
C THR A 86 -0.64 -5.77 -7.61
N CYS A 87 -1.39 -6.33 -8.56
CA CYS A 87 -2.18 -5.58 -9.51
C CYS A 87 -3.65 -5.97 -9.35
N TRP A 88 -4.51 -4.97 -9.33
CA TRP A 88 -5.96 -5.12 -9.25
C TRP A 88 -6.60 -4.49 -10.46
N LYS A 89 -7.67 -5.11 -10.96
CA LYS A 89 -8.62 -4.44 -11.81
C LYS A 89 -9.61 -3.71 -10.93
N VAL A 90 -9.89 -2.47 -11.29
CA VAL A 90 -10.79 -1.60 -10.55
C VAL A 90 -11.65 -0.81 -11.52
N HIS A 91 -12.75 -0.26 -11.01
CA HIS A 91 -13.50 0.81 -11.69
C HIS A 91 -13.73 1.96 -10.72
N ARG A 92 -13.95 3.16 -11.25
CA ARG A 92 -14.25 4.33 -10.43
C ARG A 92 -15.65 4.17 -9.82
N ASP A 93 -15.77 4.45 -8.53
CA ASP A 93 -17.07 4.45 -7.85
C ASP A 93 -18.00 5.50 -8.48
N GLY A 94 -19.24 5.12 -8.76
CA GLY A 94 -20.23 5.96 -9.45
C GLY A 94 -20.06 6.08 -10.99
N ASP A 95 -19.06 5.45 -11.61
CA ASP A 95 -18.94 5.40 -13.08
C ASP A 95 -19.83 4.30 -13.68
N GLU A 96 -20.93 4.70 -14.33
CA GLU A 96 -21.87 3.78 -15.00
C GLU A 96 -21.23 3.01 -16.15
N SER A 97 -20.22 3.57 -16.82
CA SER A 97 -19.51 2.89 -17.91
C SER A 97 -18.65 1.73 -17.40
N ARG A 98 -18.33 1.74 -16.10
CA ARG A 98 -17.41 0.81 -15.43
C ARG A 98 -16.14 0.62 -16.23
N THR A 99 -15.55 1.74 -16.69
CA THR A 99 -14.34 1.68 -17.49
C THR A 99 -13.24 1.01 -16.67
N PRO A 100 -12.65 -0.10 -17.14
CA PRO A 100 -11.69 -0.86 -16.36
C PRO A 100 -10.37 -0.11 -16.25
N LEU A 101 -9.90 0.04 -15.02
CA LEU A 101 -8.59 0.58 -14.67
C LEU A 101 -7.76 -0.50 -13.97
N VAL A 102 -6.45 -0.28 -13.88
CA VAL A 102 -5.54 -1.15 -13.16
C VAL A 102 -4.78 -0.34 -12.12
N ILE A 103 -4.89 -0.76 -10.86
CA ILE A 103 -4.01 -0.28 -9.80
C ILE A 103 -2.89 -1.28 -9.63
N LYS A 104 -1.65 -0.79 -9.58
CA LYS A 104 -0.47 -1.58 -9.28
C LYS A 104 0.19 -1.00 -8.04
N ALA A 105 0.31 -1.80 -6.99
CA ALA A 105 1.10 -1.48 -5.81
C ALA A 105 2.36 -2.34 -5.77
N SER A 106 3.49 -1.72 -5.48
CA SER A 106 4.75 -2.42 -5.27
C SER A 106 5.72 -1.61 -4.43
N TRP A 107 6.52 -2.30 -3.62
CA TRP A 107 7.68 -1.71 -2.99
C TRP A 107 8.74 -1.41 -4.05
N GLN A 108 9.37 -0.25 -3.92
CA GLN A 108 10.41 0.21 -4.82
C GLN A 108 11.63 0.67 -4.02
N TYR A 109 12.81 0.35 -4.56
CA TYR A 109 14.08 0.86 -4.06
C TYR A 109 14.19 2.36 -4.39
N PRO A 110 14.55 3.23 -3.45
CA PRO A 110 14.70 4.67 -3.69
C PRO A 110 15.71 5.00 -4.81
N GLU A 111 16.65 4.10 -5.09
CA GLU A 111 17.68 4.27 -6.12
C GLU A 111 17.15 4.03 -7.56
N ARG A 112 15.87 3.67 -7.74
CA ARG A 112 15.28 3.41 -9.06
C ARG A 112 14.27 4.50 -9.44
N ASP A 113 14.25 4.85 -10.72
CA ASP A 113 13.24 5.73 -11.30
C ASP A 113 11.82 5.22 -11.06
N GLU A 114 10.93 6.11 -10.66
CA GLU A 114 9.54 5.80 -10.36
C GLU A 114 8.79 5.35 -11.61
N GLU A 115 8.25 4.13 -11.58
CA GLU A 115 7.55 3.55 -12.73
C GLU A 115 6.38 4.43 -13.21
N GLY A 116 5.70 5.11 -12.29
CA GLY A 116 4.61 6.03 -12.60
C GLY A 116 5.04 7.21 -13.47
N GLU A 117 6.22 7.78 -13.20
CA GLU A 117 6.77 8.90 -13.98
C GLU A 117 7.15 8.45 -15.39
N LEU A 118 7.74 7.25 -15.52
CA LEU A 118 8.05 6.65 -16.82
C LEU A 118 6.78 6.39 -17.65
N LEU A 119 5.70 5.93 -17.01
CA LEU A 119 4.41 5.73 -17.66
C LEU A 119 3.76 7.07 -18.06
N ARG A 120 3.93 8.13 -17.26
CA ARG A 120 3.47 9.48 -17.57
C ARG A 120 4.14 9.98 -18.84
N GLU A 121 5.47 9.92 -18.89
CA GLU A 121 6.25 10.35 -20.05
C GLU A 121 5.87 9.57 -21.33
N ALA A 122 5.75 8.25 -21.23
CA ALA A 122 5.33 7.41 -22.37
C ALA A 122 3.92 7.77 -22.88
N THR A 123 3.03 8.17 -21.97
CA THR A 123 1.67 8.61 -22.30
C THR A 123 1.69 9.96 -23.01
N GLU A 124 2.44 10.94 -22.50
CA GLU A 124 2.61 12.27 -23.10
C GLU A 124 3.22 12.19 -24.51
N LYS A 125 4.17 11.26 -24.72
CA LYS A 125 4.79 11.01 -26.03
C LYS A 125 3.92 10.18 -26.99
N GLY A 126 2.73 9.78 -26.59
CA GLY A 126 1.81 9.03 -27.44
C GLY A 126 2.28 7.60 -27.78
N VAL A 127 3.20 7.02 -27.00
CA VAL A 127 3.71 5.66 -27.23
C VAL A 127 2.56 4.66 -27.20
N VAL A 128 2.47 3.75 -28.17
CA VAL A 128 1.40 2.74 -28.24
C VAL A 128 1.86 1.40 -27.66
N ASN A 129 0.92 0.50 -27.35
CA ASN A 129 1.17 -0.83 -26.76
C ASN A 129 1.81 -0.82 -25.36
N VAL A 130 1.66 0.30 -24.63
CA VAL A 130 2.05 0.45 -23.22
C VAL A 130 0.84 0.89 -22.40
N ALA A 131 0.86 0.63 -21.09
CA ALA A 131 -0.17 1.11 -20.19
C ALA A 131 -0.25 2.64 -20.22
N ARG A 132 -1.46 3.18 -20.14
CA ARG A 132 -1.70 4.63 -20.08
C ARG A 132 -1.65 5.10 -18.64
N TYR A 133 -0.92 6.18 -18.41
CA TYR A 133 -0.84 6.84 -17.13
C TYR A 133 -2.22 7.38 -16.73
N PHE A 134 -2.57 7.19 -15.46
CA PHE A 134 -3.77 7.77 -14.86
C PHE A 134 -3.38 8.61 -13.64
N TYR A 135 -2.66 7.99 -12.70
CA TYR A 135 -2.19 8.59 -11.47
C TYR A 135 -1.03 7.77 -10.90
N HIS A 136 -0.13 8.41 -10.17
CA HIS A 136 0.96 7.80 -9.43
C HIS A 136 1.17 8.53 -8.11
N ALA A 137 1.52 7.78 -7.07
CA ALA A 137 1.89 8.30 -5.76
C ALA A 137 2.88 7.36 -5.08
N THR A 138 3.69 7.94 -4.20
CA THR A 138 4.58 7.24 -3.27
C THR A 138 4.15 7.54 -1.85
N VAL A 139 4.36 6.58 -0.94
CA VAL A 139 4.09 6.70 0.51
C VAL A 139 5.38 6.95 1.28
#